data_AF-A0A1F3V7Z2-F1
#
_entry.id   AF-A0A1F3V7Z2-F1
#
_cell.length_a   1.000
_cell.length_b   1.000
_cell.length_c   1.000
_cell.angle_alpha   90.00
_cell.angle_beta   90.00
_cell.angle_gamma   90.00
#
_symmetry.space_group_name_H-M   'P 1'
#
loop_
_entity.id
_entity.type
_entity.pdbx_description
1 polymer ?
#
loop_
_entity_poly.entity_id
_entity_poly.type
_entity_poly.pdbx_seq_one_letter_code
_entity_poly.pdbx_strand_id
1 'polypeptide(L)'
;MISKNIALNITACISGLSFSFDELITETANLFEREGVPGFLKVLIAFTNDIVVEQAKSSIDTKCCSHPYLNRNGNRSKTVYTSIGNVNLEWTILRCKNFNRVFHPLKMA
;
A
#
# COMPACT_ATOMS: atom_id res chain seq x y z
N MET A 1 15.26 -17.23 -12.99
CA MET A 1 16.18 -16.16 -12.56
C MET A 1 15.45 -14.87 -12.12
N ILE A 2 14.16 -14.94 -11.78
CA ILE A 2 13.35 -13.81 -11.28
C ILE A 2 13.36 -13.77 -9.73
N SER A 3 13.60 -14.93 -9.09
CA SER A 3 13.42 -15.17 -7.66
C SER A 3 14.45 -14.48 -6.75
N LYS A 4 15.72 -14.35 -7.17
CA LYS A 4 16.78 -13.75 -6.33
C LYS A 4 16.61 -12.23 -6.15
N ASN A 5 16.11 -11.52 -7.17
CA ASN A 5 15.90 -10.08 -7.09
C ASN A 5 14.69 -9.72 -6.22
N ILE A 6 13.63 -10.53 -6.25
CA ILE A 6 12.44 -10.31 -5.42
C ILE A 6 12.77 -10.48 -3.95
N ALA A 7 13.46 -11.56 -3.56
CA ALA A 7 13.84 -11.76 -2.17
C ALA A 7 14.70 -10.61 -1.62
N LEU A 8 15.73 -10.18 -2.38
CA LEU A 8 16.60 -9.07 -2.00
C LEU A 8 15.86 -7.73 -1.88
N ASN A 9 14.98 -7.44 -2.84
CA ASN A 9 14.17 -6.21 -2.82
C ASN A 9 13.16 -6.24 -1.68
N ILE A 10 12.52 -7.38 -1.41
CA ILE A 10 11.63 -7.51 -0.26
C ILE A 10 12.42 -7.33 1.02
N THR A 11 13.52 -8.08 1.23
CA THR A 11 14.38 -7.94 2.42
C THR A 11 14.82 -6.48 2.66
N ALA A 12 15.18 -5.74 1.61
CA ALA A 12 15.49 -4.33 1.70
C ALA A 12 14.28 -3.44 2.05
N CYS A 13 13.08 -3.78 1.57
CA CYS A 13 11.83 -3.08 1.94
C CYS A 13 11.38 -3.37 3.38
N ILE A 14 11.64 -4.58 3.92
CA ILE A 14 11.29 -4.98 5.28
C ILE A 14 12.39 -4.76 6.32
N SER A 15 13.63 -4.45 5.93
CA SER A 15 14.72 -4.20 6.90
C SER A 15 14.50 -2.99 7.83
N GLY A 16 13.51 -2.15 7.54
CA GLY A 16 13.05 -1.05 8.41
C GLY A 16 11.79 -1.37 9.22
N LEU A 17 11.19 -2.56 9.05
CA LEU A 17 9.99 -3.00 9.73
C LEU A 17 10.37 -3.98 10.85
N SER A 18 9.72 -3.89 11.99
CA SER A 18 10.00 -4.70 13.19
C SER A 18 9.41 -6.11 13.10
N PHE A 19 9.52 -6.79 11.95
CA PHE A 19 9.11 -8.18 11.76
C PHE A 19 10.05 -8.94 10.82
N SER A 20 10.12 -10.26 10.97
CA SER A 20 11.00 -11.10 10.14
C SER A 20 10.34 -11.54 8.83
N PHE A 21 11.13 -11.85 7.80
CA PHE A 21 10.59 -12.34 6.52
C PHE A 21 9.82 -13.67 6.69
N ASP A 22 10.25 -14.51 7.64
CA ASP A 22 9.54 -15.74 7.98
C ASP A 22 8.16 -15.44 8.58
N GLU A 23 8.05 -14.44 9.46
CA GLU A 23 6.77 -13.96 9.99
C GLU A 23 5.81 -13.52 8.87
N LEU A 24 6.34 -12.82 7.86
CA LEU A 24 5.55 -12.41 6.70
C LEU A 24 5.04 -13.61 5.90
N ILE A 25 5.89 -14.63 5.69
CA ILE A 25 5.51 -15.84 4.96
C ILE A 25 4.46 -16.62 5.76
N THR A 26 4.67 -16.82 7.06
CA THR A 26 3.73 -17.53 7.93
C THR A 26 2.39 -16.82 7.96
N GLU A 27 2.37 -15.49 8.11
CA GLU A 27 1.11 -14.77 8.17
C GLU A 27 0.40 -14.69 6.82
N THR A 28 1.16 -14.66 5.72
CA THR A 28 0.61 -14.80 4.37
C THR A 28 -0.04 -16.17 4.17
N ALA A 29 0.60 -17.25 4.63
CA ALA A 29 0.05 -18.60 4.56
C ALA A 29 -1.23 -18.72 5.40
N ASN A 30 -1.21 -18.23 6.64
CA ASN A 30 -2.38 -18.20 7.52
C ASN A 30 -3.56 -17.44 6.89
N LEU A 31 -3.31 -16.28 6.29
CA LEU A 31 -4.33 -15.49 5.60
C LEU A 31 -4.88 -16.22 4.37
N PHE A 32 -4.03 -16.90 3.62
CA PHE A 32 -4.45 -17.69 2.47
C PHE A 32 -5.33 -18.87 2.90
N GLU A 33 -5.01 -19.57 3.98
CA GLU A 33 -5.83 -20.68 4.49
C GLU A 33 -7.19 -20.19 5.01
N ARG A 34 -7.24 -19.04 5.67
CA ARG A 34 -8.47 -18.50 6.28
C ARG A 34 -9.38 -17.79 5.28
N GLU A 35 -8.81 -17.04 4.34
CA GLU A 35 -9.54 -16.13 3.47
C GLU A 35 -9.32 -16.41 1.97
N GLY A 36 -8.51 -17.41 1.62
CA GLY A 36 -8.16 -17.73 0.25
C GLY A 36 -7.31 -16.65 -0.44
N VAL A 37 -7.38 -16.64 -1.78
CA VAL A 37 -6.73 -15.62 -2.62
C VAL A 37 -7.11 -14.17 -2.23
N PRO A 38 -8.37 -13.86 -1.85
CA PRO A 38 -8.73 -12.52 -1.37
C PRO A 38 -7.92 -12.04 -0.16
N GLY A 39 -7.59 -12.92 0.79
CA GLY A 39 -6.77 -12.58 1.96
C GLY A 39 -5.38 -12.10 1.56
N PHE A 40 -4.70 -12.85 0.69
CA PHE A 40 -3.40 -12.46 0.16
C PHE A 40 -3.46 -11.13 -0.61
N LEU A 41 -4.50 -10.94 -1.42
CA LEU A 41 -4.67 -9.73 -2.21
C LEU A 41 -4.82 -8.49 -1.31
N LYS A 42 -5.50 -8.59 -0.16
CA LYS A 42 -5.59 -7.51 0.83
C LYS A 42 -4.22 -7.06 1.32
N VAL A 43 -3.32 -8.01 1.63
CA VAL A 43 -1.95 -7.70 2.08
C VAL A 43 -1.17 -6.97 0.99
N LEU A 44 -1.24 -7.44 -0.26
CA LEU A 44 -0.58 -6.78 -1.38
C LEU A 44 -1.10 -5.36 -1.62
N ILE A 45 -2.42 -5.16 -1.52
CA ILE A 45 -3.03 -3.83 -1.68
C ILE A 45 -2.56 -2.89 -0.57
N ALA A 46 -2.57 -3.35 0.69
CA ALA A 46 -2.12 -2.55 1.84
C ALA A 46 -0.64 -2.15 1.70
N PHE A 47 0.22 -3.11 1.33
CA PHE A 47 1.64 -2.85 1.11
C PHE A 47 1.88 -1.86 -0.03
N THR A 48 1.17 -2.04 -1.15
CA THR A 48 1.24 -1.11 -2.29
C THR A 48 0.78 0.28 -1.89
N ASN A 49 -0.28 0.39 -1.08
CA ASN A 49 -0.76 1.66 -0.56
C ASN A 49 0.29 2.38 0.27
N ASP A 50 0.94 1.71 1.22
CA ASP A 50 1.97 2.37 2.04
C ASP A 50 3.18 2.82 1.21
N ILE A 51 3.67 1.99 0.27
CA ILE A 51 4.78 2.39 -0.62
C ILE A 51 4.41 3.64 -1.42
N VAL A 52 3.25 3.63 -2.07
CA VAL A 52 2.82 4.74 -2.92
C VAL A 52 2.55 6.00 -2.10
N VAL A 53 2.03 5.87 -0.87
CA VAL A 53 1.83 6.99 0.06
C VAL A 53 3.15 7.62 0.47
N GLU A 54 4.13 6.82 0.90
CA GLU A 54 5.42 7.36 1.33
C GLU A 54 6.18 7.98 0.15
N GLN A 55 6.12 7.35 -1.03
CA GLN A 55 6.67 7.94 -2.26
C GLN A 55 5.97 9.25 -2.64
N ALA A 56 4.63 9.33 -2.51
CA ALA A 56 3.89 10.55 -2.79
C ALA A 56 4.26 11.68 -1.82
N LYS A 57 4.54 11.36 -0.55
CA LYS A 57 4.99 12.33 0.46
C LYS A 57 6.42 12.82 0.20
N SER A 58 7.31 11.96 -0.31
CA SER A 58 8.69 12.32 -0.62
C SER A 58 8.86 13.02 -1.96
N SER A 59 7.89 12.86 -2.88
CA SER A 59 8.01 13.41 -4.23
C SER A 59 7.76 14.92 -4.26
N ILE A 60 8.79 15.66 -4.67
CA ILE A 60 8.77 17.11 -4.92
C ILE A 60 7.81 17.46 -6.08
N ASP A 61 7.49 16.48 -6.93
CA ASP A 61 6.67 16.65 -8.13
C ASP A 61 5.15 16.69 -7.86
N THR A 62 4.77 16.72 -6.58
CA THR A 62 3.41 17.02 -6.18
C THR A 62 3.16 18.52 -6.44
N LYS A 63 2.72 18.85 -7.66
CA LYS A 63 2.36 20.19 -8.17
C LYS A 63 1.18 20.85 -7.42
N CYS A 64 1.03 20.61 -6.13
CA CYS A 64 0.04 21.24 -5.28
C CYS A 64 0.37 22.71 -5.01
N CYS A 65 1.63 23.00 -4.70
CA CYS A 65 2.11 24.33 -4.29
C CYS A 65 3.65 24.39 -4.36
N SER A 66 4.22 25.58 -4.14
CA SER A 66 5.68 25.80 -4.16
C SER A 66 6.45 24.99 -3.11
N HIS A 67 5.82 24.68 -1.97
CA HIS A 67 6.37 23.83 -0.92
C HIS A 67 5.31 22.81 -0.49
N PRO A 68 5.22 21.64 -1.14
CA PRO A 68 4.22 20.63 -0.80
C PRO A 68 4.58 19.95 0.53
N TYR A 69 3.61 19.87 1.43
CA TYR A 69 3.71 19.07 2.66
C TYR A 69 2.44 18.23 2.81
N LEU A 70 2.54 16.95 2.42
CA LEU A 70 1.41 16.03 2.39
C LEU A 70 1.31 15.23 3.69
N ASN A 71 0.12 15.23 4.29
CA ASN A 71 -0.23 14.43 5.45
C ASN A 71 -1.31 13.41 5.11
N ARG A 72 -1.34 12.29 5.84
CA ARG A 72 -2.45 11.34 5.80
C ARG A 72 -3.74 12.04 6.28
N ASN A 73 -4.84 11.87 5.56
CA ASN A 73 -6.13 12.51 5.78
C ASN A 73 -7.27 11.47 5.69
N GLY A 74 -7.14 10.40 6.46
CA GLY A 74 -8.08 9.29 6.48
C GLY A 74 -7.92 8.34 5.29
N ASN A 75 -8.82 7.36 5.23
CA ASN A 75 -8.82 6.29 4.24
C ASN A 75 -10.14 6.27 3.48
N ARG A 76 -10.11 5.70 2.28
CA ARG A 76 -11.30 5.39 1.48
C ARG A 76 -11.31 3.91 1.19
N SER A 77 -12.48 3.29 1.31
CA SER A 77 -12.68 1.88 0.97
C SER A 77 -13.67 1.70 -0.19
N LYS A 78 -13.49 0.62 -0.95
CA LYS A 78 -14.42 0.16 -1.99
C LYS A 78 -14.36 -1.36 -2.09
N THR A 79 -15.51 -2.01 -1.94
CA THR A 79 -15.64 -3.44 -2.24
C THR A 79 -15.76 -3.66 -3.75
N VAL A 80 -14.92 -4.53 -4.28
CA VAL A 80 -14.94 -5.00 -5.67
C VAL A 80 -15.30 -6.48 -5.67
N TYR A 81 -16.33 -6.81 -6.45
CA TYR A 81 -16.78 -8.18 -6.65
C TYR A 81 -15.99 -8.79 -7.81
N THR A 82 -15.33 -9.92 -7.55
CA THR A 82 -14.48 -10.58 -8.53
C THR A 82 -14.80 -12.08 -8.58
N SER A 83 -14.26 -12.79 -9.58
CA SER A 83 -14.39 -14.25 -9.68
C SER A 83 -13.72 -15.00 -8.53
N ILE A 84 -12.78 -14.37 -7.83
CA ILE A 84 -12.08 -14.93 -6.66
C ILE A 84 -12.76 -14.54 -5.33
N GLY A 85 -13.88 -13.82 -5.38
CA GLY A 85 -14.62 -13.36 -4.21
C GLY A 85 -14.64 -11.83 -4.06
N ASN A 86 -14.95 -11.38 -2.85
CA ASN A 86 -15.10 -9.96 -2.54
C ASN A 86 -13.76 -9.38 -2.04
N VAL A 87 -13.25 -8.39 -2.76
CA VAL A 87 -12.00 -7.71 -2.42
C VAL A 87 -12.35 -6.32 -1.88
N ASN A 88 -11.97 -6.04 -0.64
CA ASN A 88 -12.09 -4.69 -0.08
C ASN A 88 -10.80 -3.93 -0.39
N LEU A 89 -10.89 -2.95 -1.29
CA LEU A 89 -9.81 -2.04 -1.61
C LEU A 89 -9.84 -0.89 -0.61
N GLU A 90 -8.79 -0.72 0.17
CA GLU A 90 -8.62 0.43 1.05
C GLU A 90 -7.37 1.21 0.63
N TRP A 91 -7.50 2.53 0.51
CA TRP A 91 -6.37 3.39 0.20
C TRP A 91 -6.40 4.68 1.00
N THR A 92 -5.21 5.19 1.29
CA THR A 92 -5.02 6.40 2.08
C THR A 92 -5.27 7.64 1.22
N ILE A 93 -5.94 8.60 1.83
CA ILE A 93 -6.13 9.94 1.28
C ILE A 93 -5.01 10.82 1.82
N LEU A 94 -4.38 11.60 0.94
CA LEU A 94 -3.41 12.61 1.34
C LEU A 94 -4.02 14.00 1.25
N ARG A 95 -3.62 14.90 2.14
CA ARG A 95 -3.98 16.31 2.11
C ARG A 95 -2.74 17.17 2.23
N CYS A 96 -2.60 18.16 1.35
CA CYS A 96 -1.57 19.17 1.51
C CYS A 96 -1.93 20.11 2.65
N LYS A 97 -1.03 20.27 3.63
CA LYS A 97 -1.23 21.16 4.77
C LYS A 97 -1.33 22.64 4.37
N ASN A 98 -0.65 23.02 3.28
CA ASN A 98 -0.51 24.42 2.88
C ASN A 98 -1.67 24.93 2.01
N PHE A 99 -2.27 24.05 1.20
CA PHE A 99 -3.33 24.42 0.25
C PHE A 99 -4.66 23.68 0.50
N ASN A 100 -4.69 22.78 1.50
CA ASN A 100 -5.82 21.90 1.82
C ASN A 100 -6.32 21.01 0.66
N ARG A 101 -5.57 20.93 -0.44
CA ARG A 101 -5.90 20.08 -1.58
C ARG A 101 -5.78 18.60 -1.21
N VAL A 102 -6.77 17.83 -1.63
CA VAL A 102 -6.86 16.39 -1.39
C VAL A 102 -6.29 15.63 -2.59
N PHE A 103 -5.50 14.60 -2.30
CA PHE A 103 -4.85 13.73 -3.25
C PHE A 103 -5.20 12.28 -2.94
N HIS A 104 -5.39 11.50 -3.99
CA HIS A 104 -5.70 10.08 -3.89
C HIS A 104 -4.66 9.31 -4.71
N PRO A 105 -3.56 8.86 -4.10
CA PRO A 105 -2.45 8.29 -4.84
C PRO A 105 -2.82 7.03 -5.64
N LEU A 106 -3.79 6.26 -5.12
CA LEU A 106 -4.26 5.02 -5.73
C LEU A 106 -5.68 5.10 -6.31
N LYS A 107 -6.23 6.29 -6.54
CA LYS A 107 -7.57 6.39 -7.13
C LYS A 107 -7.54 5.83 -8.54
N MET A 108 -8.22 4.71 -8.76
CA MET A 108 -8.56 4.24 -10.10
C MET A 108 -9.39 5.31 -10.83
N ALA A 109 -8.98 5.63 -12.06
CA ALA A 109 -9.63 6.58 -12.95
C ALA A 109 -11.05 6.13 -13.31
#